data_AF-A0A7S0RLD1-F1
#
_entry.id   AF-A0A7S0RLD1-F1
#
_cell.length_a   1.000
_cell.length_b   1.000
_cell.length_c   1.000
_cell.angle_alpha   90.00
_cell.angle_beta   90.00
_cell.angle_gamma   90.00
#
_symmetry.space_group_name_H-M   'P 1'
#
loop_
_entity.id
_entity.type
_entity.pdbx_description
1 polymer ?
#
loop_
_entity_poly.entity_id
_entity_poly.type
_entity_poly.pdbx_seq_one_letter_code
_entity_poly.pdbx_strand_id
1 'polypeptide(L)'
;WCSCVCCTVTATDMGLTDRLRGRTSHQIKYEITVFRAYNVVPGVRSLRAVFRKSHKGLDTTMSPVQQGEAVWNEVISLRTTLYKNFKTGVFDAKPTNVILKELSPTTGREVEFASYKLDLSKIVPPQDTPDSHAYIELKLPMSQSNRTLPTHLH
;
A
#
# COMPACT_ATOMS: atom_id res chain seq x y z
N TRP A 1 7.89 8.91 -16.89
CA TRP A 1 7.89 7.46 -16.66
C TRP A 1 7.17 7.19 -15.36
N CYS A 2 6.09 6.39 -15.36
CA CYS A 2 5.32 6.07 -14.16
C CYS A 2 5.49 4.58 -13.84
N SER A 3 6.07 4.27 -12.69
CA SER A 3 6.11 2.90 -12.19
C SER A 3 4.76 2.55 -11.57
N CYS A 4 4.37 1.27 -11.64
CA CYS A 4 3.11 0.80 -11.07
C CYS A 4 3.37 -0.36 -10.13
N VAL A 5 2.60 -0.47 -9.04
CA VAL A 5 2.60 -1.64 -8.15
C VAL A 5 1.32 -2.42 -8.34
N CYS A 6 1.44 -3.73 -8.61
CA CYS A 6 0.32 -4.67 -8.63
C CYS A 6 0.20 -5.33 -7.27
N CYS A 7 -0.98 -5.22 -6.65
CA CYS A 7 -1.31 -5.96 -5.44
C CYS A 7 -2.78 -6.37 -5.40
N THR A 8 -3.09 -7.37 -4.59
CA THR A 8 -4.46 -7.62 -4.15
C THR A 8 -4.61 -7.19 -2.71
N VAL A 9 -5.82 -6.81 -2.35
CA VAL A 9 -6.20 -6.48 -0.98
C VAL A 9 -7.42 -7.28 -0.61
N THR A 10 -7.29 -8.10 0.42
CA THR A 10 -8.40 -8.78 1.09
C THR A 10 -8.63 -8.09 2.43
N ALA A 11 -9.85 -7.62 2.67
CA ALA A 11 -10.26 -7.00 3.92
C ALA A 11 -11.24 -7.91 4.66
N THR A 12 -10.98 -8.16 5.93
CA THR A 12 -11.82 -8.96 6.83
C THR A 12 -12.23 -8.09 8.02
N ASP A 13 -13.53 -8.01 8.29
CA ASP A 13 -14.02 -7.38 9.52
C ASP A 13 -13.79 -8.32 10.70
N MET A 14 -13.04 -7.84 11.68
CA MET A 14 -12.76 -8.55 12.92
C MET A 14 -13.81 -8.22 14.00
N GLY A 15 -14.73 -7.30 13.70
CA GLY A 15 -15.86 -6.94 14.54
C GLY A 15 -15.79 -5.53 15.14
N LEU A 16 -16.90 -5.19 15.79
CA LEU A 16 -17.09 -3.93 16.50
C LEU A 16 -16.21 -3.90 17.76
N THR A 17 -15.50 -2.79 17.95
CA THR A 17 -14.64 -2.58 19.12
C THR A 17 -15.24 -1.59 20.12
N ASP A 18 -15.90 -0.52 19.65
CA ASP A 18 -16.47 0.52 20.52
C ASP A 18 -17.56 1.35 19.80
N ARG A 19 -18.41 2.03 20.58
CA ARG A 19 -19.41 3.00 20.12
C ARG A 19 -19.17 4.35 20.80
N LEU A 20 -18.72 5.33 20.03
CA LEU A 20 -18.35 6.65 20.54
C LEU A 20 -19.06 7.76 19.76
N ARG A 21 -19.85 8.59 20.45
CA ARG A 21 -20.36 9.89 19.97
C ARG A 21 -20.81 9.90 18.49
N GLY A 22 -21.72 9.01 18.12
CA GLY A 22 -22.25 8.97 16.75
C GLY A 22 -21.40 8.18 15.74
N ARG A 23 -20.42 7.40 16.22
CA ARG A 23 -19.54 6.55 15.41
C ARG A 23 -19.37 5.15 16.01
N THR A 24 -19.19 4.14 15.17
CA THR A 24 -18.78 2.79 15.56
C THR A 24 -17.35 2.57 15.09
N SER A 25 -16.51 1.97 15.94
CA SER A 25 -15.16 1.58 15.55
C SER A 25 -15.13 0.10 15.18
N HIS A 26 -14.69 -0.20 13.96
CA HIS A 26 -14.55 -1.56 13.45
C HIS A 26 -13.07 -1.87 13.27
N GLN A 27 -12.63 -3.02 13.76
CA GLN A 27 -11.27 -3.48 13.53
C GLN A 27 -11.24 -4.28 12.24
N ILE A 28 -10.51 -3.79 11.23
CA ILE A 28 -10.39 -4.46 9.94
C ILE A 28 -8.96 -4.99 9.79
N LYS A 29 -8.85 -6.25 9.37
CA LYS A 29 -7.59 -6.86 8.93
C LYS A 29 -7.51 -6.76 7.40
N TYR A 30 -6.45 -6.17 6.91
CA TYR A 30 -6.09 -6.11 5.50
C TYR A 30 -4.93 -7.05 5.22
N GLU A 31 -5.15 -8.06 4.39
CA GLU A 31 -4.11 -8.89 3.82
C GLU A 31 -3.81 -8.38 2.40
N ILE A 32 -2.60 -7.88 2.21
CA ILE A 32 -2.19 -7.28 0.95
C ILE A 32 -1.16 -8.23 0.34
N THR A 33 -1.49 -8.82 -0.81
CA THR A 33 -0.51 -9.60 -1.58
C THR A 33 0.15 -8.68 -2.59
N VAL A 34 1.43 -8.43 -2.43
CA VAL A 34 2.23 -7.56 -3.31
C VAL A 34 2.92 -8.45 -4.33
N PHE A 35 2.49 -8.37 -5.59
CA PHE A 35 3.03 -9.22 -6.65
C PHE A 35 4.31 -8.65 -7.22
N ARG A 36 4.21 -7.46 -7.82
CA ARG A 36 5.31 -6.85 -8.55
C ARG A 36 5.17 -5.35 -8.71
N ALA A 37 6.29 -4.70 -9.00
CA ALA A 37 6.35 -3.36 -9.56
C ALA A 37 6.88 -3.45 -10.98
N TYR A 38 6.31 -2.69 -11.90
CA TYR A 38 6.70 -2.68 -13.32
C TYR A 38 6.80 -1.25 -13.85
N ASN A 39 7.38 -1.10 -15.05
CA ASN A 39 7.79 0.20 -15.61
C ASN A 39 8.76 0.95 -14.68
N VAL A 40 9.66 0.21 -14.05
CA VAL A 40 10.75 0.80 -13.25
C VAL A 40 11.79 1.39 -14.20
N VAL A 41 12.20 2.62 -13.95
CA VAL A 41 13.18 3.31 -14.80
C VAL A 41 14.55 2.63 -14.74
N PRO A 42 15.35 2.69 -15.82
CA PRO A 42 16.73 2.19 -15.81
C PRO A 42 17.56 2.79 -14.67
N GLY A 43 18.48 1.99 -14.11
CA GLY A 43 19.40 2.41 -13.05
C GLY A 43 18.95 2.06 -11.63
N VAL A 44 17.66 1.75 -11.42
CA VAL A 44 17.17 1.19 -10.15
C VAL A 44 17.59 -0.27 -10.08
N ARG A 45 18.32 -0.66 -9.02
CA ARG A 45 18.87 -2.01 -8.86
C ARG A 45 17.98 -2.94 -8.06
N SER A 46 17.32 -2.41 -7.04
CA SER A 46 16.47 -3.17 -6.15
C SER A 46 15.40 -2.28 -5.54
N LEU A 47 14.25 -2.88 -5.25
CA LEU A 47 13.10 -2.20 -4.68
C LEU A 47 12.53 -2.95 -3.47
N ARG A 48 11.95 -2.19 -2.56
CA ARG A 48 11.10 -2.64 -1.46
C ARG A 48 9.80 -1.85 -1.48
N ALA A 49 8.67 -2.53 -1.36
CA ALA A 49 7.39 -1.87 -1.16
C ALA A 49 7.13 -1.71 0.35
N VAL A 50 6.76 -0.50 0.76
CA VAL A 50 6.44 -0.16 2.16
C VAL A 50 5.02 0.38 2.22
N PHE A 51 4.18 -0.26 3.00
CA PHE A 51 2.81 0.14 3.29
C PHE A 51 2.79 0.77 4.68
N ARG A 52 2.70 2.10 4.72
CA ARG A 52 2.71 2.88 5.96
C ARG A 52 1.34 3.43 6.27
N LYS A 53 0.78 3.02 7.40
CA LYS A 53 -0.44 3.59 7.97
C LYS A 53 -0.12 4.24 9.31
N SER A 54 -0.24 5.56 9.39
CA SER A 54 0.20 6.34 10.55
C SER A 54 1.68 6.06 10.90
N HIS A 55 1.98 5.62 12.12
CA HIS A 55 3.34 5.29 12.58
C HIS A 55 3.77 3.84 12.29
N LYS A 56 2.84 2.97 11.85
CA LYS A 56 3.15 1.56 11.54
C LYS A 56 3.46 1.42 10.06
N GLY A 57 4.62 0.83 9.77
CA GLY A 57 5.02 0.42 8.42
C GLY A 57 5.12 -1.09 8.35
N LEU A 58 4.67 -1.66 7.23
CA LEU A 58 4.92 -3.03 6.85
C LEU A 58 5.61 -3.01 5.50
N ASP A 59 6.58 -3.87 5.31
CA ASP A 59 7.41 -3.86 4.13
C ASP A 59 7.67 -5.25 3.60
N THR A 60 7.88 -5.31 2.28
CA THR A 60 8.34 -6.53 1.61
C THR A 60 9.84 -6.71 1.80
N THR A 61 10.36 -7.85 1.40
CA THR A 61 11.80 -8.00 1.21
C THR A 61 12.31 -7.08 0.08
N MET A 62 13.62 -6.87 0.04
CA MET A 62 14.26 -6.14 -1.04
C MET A 62 14.38 -7.08 -2.25
N SER A 63 13.69 -6.76 -3.35
CA SER A 63 13.77 -7.53 -4.60
C SER A 63 14.70 -6.85 -5.59
N PRO A 64 15.55 -7.58 -6.31
CA PRO A 64 16.26 -7.02 -7.47
C PRO A 64 15.26 -6.56 -8.53
N VAL A 65 15.64 -5.55 -9.31
CA VAL A 65 14.92 -5.10 -10.51
C VAL A 65 15.54 -5.79 -11.72
N GLN A 66 14.75 -6.53 -12.48
CA GLN A 66 15.15 -7.20 -13.72
C GLN A 66 14.18 -6.81 -14.83
N GLN A 67 14.73 -6.38 -15.97
CA GLN A 67 13.93 -5.97 -17.15
C GLN A 67 12.85 -4.92 -16.84
N GLY A 68 13.12 -4.02 -15.89
CA GLY A 68 12.16 -2.97 -15.49
C GLY A 68 11.06 -3.44 -14.53
N GLU A 69 11.17 -4.66 -13.97
CA GLU A 69 10.25 -5.22 -12.98
C GLU A 69 10.97 -5.64 -11.69
N ALA A 70 10.30 -5.49 -10.55
CA ALA A 70 10.67 -6.13 -9.28
C ALA A 70 9.52 -7.03 -8.83
N VAL A 71 9.81 -8.25 -8.38
CA VAL A 71 8.80 -9.27 -8.08
C VAL A 71 8.98 -9.73 -6.64
N TRP A 72 7.91 -9.72 -5.85
CA TRP A 72 7.92 -10.12 -4.44
C TRP A 72 7.05 -11.35 -4.21
N ASN A 73 5.80 -11.34 -4.69
CA ASN A 73 4.79 -12.35 -4.34
C ASN A 73 4.64 -12.55 -2.82
N GLU A 74 4.69 -11.46 -2.07
CA GLU A 74 4.67 -11.45 -0.61
C GLU A 74 3.32 -11.01 -0.07
N VAL A 75 2.89 -11.61 1.03
CA VAL A 75 1.68 -11.19 1.76
C VAL A 75 2.09 -10.38 2.98
N ILE A 76 1.58 -9.15 3.09
CA ILE A 76 1.72 -8.31 4.28
C ILE A 76 0.35 -8.13 4.94
N SER A 77 0.32 -8.14 6.28
CA SER A 77 -0.92 -8.08 7.07
C SER A 77 -1.01 -6.79 7.89
N LEU A 78 -1.90 -5.89 7.49
CA LEU A 78 -2.16 -4.63 8.18
C LEU A 78 -3.47 -4.70 8.98
N ARG A 79 -3.39 -4.54 10.31
CA ARG A 79 -4.59 -4.35 11.15
C ARG A 79 -4.82 -2.88 11.43
N THR A 80 -6.06 -2.43 11.28
CA THR A 80 -6.43 -1.03 11.52
C THR A 80 -7.85 -0.91 12.02
N THR A 81 -8.06 0.06 12.91
CA THR A 81 -9.39 0.48 13.31
C THR A 81 -9.91 1.53 12.34
N LEU A 82 -11.13 1.36 11.84
CA LEU A 82 -11.87 2.34 11.05
C LEU A 82 -13.07 2.84 11.85
N TYR A 83 -13.48 4.08 11.64
CA TYR A 83 -14.64 4.66 12.32
C TYR A 83 -15.76 4.89 11.31
N LYS A 84 -16.90 4.24 11.49
CA LYS A 84 -18.09 4.42 10.66
C LYS A 84 -18.97 5.50 11.27
N ASN A 85 -19.36 6.50 10.47
CA ASN A 85 -20.29 7.53 10.89
C ASN A 85 -21.74 7.01 10.86
N PHE A 86 -22.52 7.20 11.93
CA PHE A 86 -23.91 6.71 11.99
C PHE A 86 -24.85 7.42 11.02
N LYS A 87 -24.60 8.69 10.73
CA LYS A 87 -25.48 9.49 9.87
C LYS A 87 -25.28 9.18 8.40
N THR A 88 -24.03 9.00 7.98
CA THR A 88 -23.70 8.80 6.56
C THR A 88 -23.42 7.35 6.20
N GLY A 89 -23.15 6.49 7.18
CA GLY A 89 -22.73 5.11 6.97
C GLY A 89 -21.31 4.96 6.41
N VAL A 90 -20.57 6.07 6.21
CA VAL A 90 -19.24 6.08 5.58
C VAL A 90 -18.15 5.86 6.62
N PHE A 91 -17.09 5.14 6.23
CA PHE A 91 -15.89 4.96 7.03
C PHE A 91 -14.91 6.10 6.86
N ASP A 92 -14.45 6.64 7.99
CA ASP A 92 -13.33 7.58 8.04
C ASP A 92 -12.02 6.79 8.17
N ALA A 93 -11.14 6.92 7.17
CA ALA A 93 -9.77 6.39 7.26
C ALA A 93 -8.75 7.42 6.78
N LYS A 94 -7.63 7.52 7.50
CA LYS A 94 -6.43 8.15 6.94
C LYS A 94 -5.89 7.25 5.82
N PRO A 95 -5.45 7.82 4.68
CA PRO A 95 -4.89 7.03 3.59
C PRO A 95 -3.61 6.31 4.06
N THR A 96 -3.40 5.14 3.48
CA THR A 96 -2.16 4.36 3.63
C THR A 96 -1.19 4.84 2.56
N ASN A 97 0.01 5.26 2.98
CA ASN A 97 1.06 5.63 2.05
C ASN A 97 1.77 4.35 1.59
N VAL A 98 1.67 4.06 0.30
CA VAL A 98 2.45 3.01 -0.36
C VAL A 98 3.69 3.68 -0.92
N ILE A 99 4.86 3.22 -0.50
CA ILE A 99 6.15 3.83 -0.85
C ILE A 99 7.00 2.73 -1.47
N LEU A 100 7.50 2.95 -2.68
CA LEU A 100 8.62 2.19 -3.22
C LEU A 100 9.90 2.84 -2.75
N LYS A 101 10.73 2.04 -2.07
CA LYS A 101 12.08 2.42 -1.70
C LYS A 101 13.06 1.68 -2.58
N GLU A 102 14.13 2.35 -2.97
CA GLU A 102 15.26 1.74 -3.65
C GLU A 102 16.52 1.80 -2.78
N LEU A 103 17.46 0.89 -3.02
CA LEU A 103 18.79 1.00 -2.45
C LEU A 103 19.62 1.97 -3.30
N SER A 104 19.98 3.12 -2.73
CA SER A 104 20.80 4.12 -3.40
C SER A 104 22.19 3.54 -3.71
N PRO A 105 22.63 3.53 -4.98
CA PRO A 105 23.96 3.03 -5.33
C PRO A 105 25.09 3.93 -4.80
N THR A 106 24.80 5.22 -4.57
CA THR A 106 25.79 6.21 -4.11
C THR A 106 25.99 6.19 -2.60
N THR A 107 24.90 6.05 -1.85
CA THR A 107 24.94 6.17 -0.38
C THR A 107 24.82 4.83 0.34
N GLY A 108 24.43 3.77 -0.37
CA GLY A 108 24.09 2.48 0.22
C GLY A 108 22.86 2.52 1.13
N ARG A 109 22.11 3.64 1.16
CA ARG A 109 20.91 3.82 1.98
C ARG A 109 19.65 3.65 1.17
N GLU A 110 18.59 3.21 1.82
CA GLU A 110 17.25 3.21 1.22
C GLU A 110 16.74 4.63 1.06
N VAL A 111 16.28 4.97 -0.16
CA VAL A 111 15.65 6.25 -0.46
C VAL A 111 14.28 6.04 -1.08
N GLU A 112 13.36 6.99 -0.88
CA GLU A 112 12.05 6.94 -1.51
C GLU A 112 12.19 7.17 -3.02
N PHE A 113 11.81 6.15 -3.78
CA PHE A 113 11.80 6.16 -5.24
C PHE A 113 10.46 6.72 -5.77
N ALA A 114 9.35 6.24 -5.22
CA ALA A 114 8.02 6.68 -5.62
C ALA A 114 6.99 6.42 -4.52
N SER A 115 5.86 7.12 -4.54
CA SER A 115 4.78 6.92 -3.58
C SER A 115 3.38 7.03 -4.18
N TYR A 116 2.41 6.44 -3.48
CA TYR A 116 0.99 6.46 -3.79
C TYR A 116 0.16 6.47 -2.51
N LYS A 117 -0.98 7.17 -2.52
CA LYS A 117 -1.93 7.22 -1.39
C LYS A 117 -3.08 6.25 -1.64
N LEU A 118 -3.07 5.12 -0.94
CA LEU A 118 -4.13 4.12 -0.99
C LEU A 118 -5.19 4.38 0.08
N ASP A 119 -6.42 4.60 -0.37
CA ASP A 119 -7.57 4.74 0.53
C ASP A 119 -8.23 3.39 0.81
N LEU A 120 -7.88 2.80 1.97
CA LEU A 120 -8.43 1.51 2.41
C LEU A 120 -9.89 1.61 2.88
N SER A 121 -10.43 2.80 3.15
CA SER A 121 -11.85 2.93 3.57
C SER A 121 -12.84 2.51 2.48
N LYS A 122 -12.38 2.48 1.22
CA LYS A 122 -13.15 2.01 0.06
C LYS A 122 -13.16 0.48 -0.06
N ILE A 123 -12.36 -0.20 0.74
CA ILE A 123 -12.18 -1.65 0.73
C ILE A 123 -12.56 -2.16 2.12
N VAL A 124 -13.86 -2.25 2.39
CA VAL A 124 -14.36 -2.70 3.68
C VAL A 124 -15.49 -3.70 3.40
N PRO A 125 -15.49 -4.88 4.04
CA PRO A 125 -16.54 -5.86 3.81
C PRO A 125 -17.90 -5.41 4.40
N PRO A 126 -19.02 -6.02 3.97
CA PRO A 126 -20.32 -5.77 4.58
C PRO A 126 -20.36 -6.14 6.07
N GLN A 127 -20.63 -5.17 6.94
CA GLN A 127 -20.48 -5.33 8.40
C GLN A 127 -21.58 -6.17 9.06
N ASP A 128 -22.65 -6.50 8.34
CA ASP A 128 -23.81 -7.25 8.87
C ASP A 128 -23.68 -8.77 8.65
N THR A 129 -22.54 -9.20 8.11
CA THR A 129 -22.22 -10.60 7.84
C THR A 129 -20.92 -10.98 8.55
N PRO A 130 -20.97 -11.87 9.56
CA PRO A 130 -19.77 -12.43 10.18
C PRO A 130 -18.86 -13.06 9.12
N ASP A 131 -17.55 -12.92 9.31
CA ASP A 131 -16.53 -13.46 8.38
C ASP A 131 -16.67 -12.98 6.92
N SER A 132 -17.29 -11.81 6.73
CA SER A 132 -17.37 -11.21 5.41
C SER A 132 -16.01 -10.67 4.96
N HIS A 133 -15.75 -10.87 3.67
CA HIS A 133 -14.52 -10.46 3.02
C HIS A 133 -14.81 -9.51 1.87
N ALA A 134 -13.99 -8.48 1.72
CA ALA A 134 -13.93 -7.67 0.52
C ALA A 134 -12.59 -7.94 -0.17
N TYR A 135 -12.62 -8.16 -1.47
CA TYR A 135 -11.44 -8.44 -2.28
C TYR A 135 -11.36 -7.45 -3.45
N ILE A 136 -10.15 -6.97 -3.72
CA ILE A 136 -9.90 -6.13 -4.90
C ILE A 136 -8.47 -6.33 -5.43
N GLU A 137 -8.36 -6.33 -6.76
CA GLU A 137 -7.09 -6.21 -7.47
C GLU A 137 -6.79 -4.73 -7.75
N LEU A 138 -5.57 -4.30 -7.43
CA LEU A 138 -5.14 -2.91 -7.57
C LEU A 138 -3.89 -2.80 -8.44
N LYS A 139 -3.92 -1.80 -9.30
CA LYS A 139 -2.74 -1.28 -10.02
C LYS A 139 -2.52 0.14 -9.53
N LEU A 140 -1.51 0.33 -8.69
CA LEU A 140 -1.23 1.60 -8.03
C LEU A 140 -0.28 2.43 -8.89
N PRO A 141 -0.71 3.55 -9.50
CA PRO A 141 0.15 4.40 -10.30
C PRO A 141 1.06 5.22 -9.38
N MET A 142 2.34 4.86 -9.32
CA MET A 142 3.28 5.47 -8.40
C MET A 142 3.76 6.82 -8.95
N SER A 143 3.75 7.84 -8.09
CA SER A 143 4.32 9.15 -8.38
C SER A 143 5.78 9.17 -7.94
N GLN A 144 6.70 9.41 -8.86
CA GLN A 144 8.13 9.47 -8.54
C GLN A 144 8.40 10.62 -7.57
N SER A 145 9.31 10.41 -6.62
CA SER A 145 9.92 11.53 -5.89
C SER A 145 10.70 12.40 -6.90
N ASN A 146 10.93 13.69 -6.60
CA ASN A 146 11.63 14.64 -7.48
C ASN A 146 13.06 14.19 -7.87
N ARG A 147 13.17 13.19 -8.74
CA ARG A 147 14.40 12.74 -9.37
C ARG A 147 14.49 13.43 -10.71
N THR A 148 15.42 14.38 -10.80
CA THR A 148 15.97 14.81 -12.08
C THR A 148 16.62 13.59 -12.71
N LEU A 149 16.00 13.03 -13.75
CA LEU A 149 16.64 11.99 -14.56
C LEU A 149 17.95 12.57 -15.12
N PRO A 150 19.10 11.89 -14.99
CA PRO A 150 20.29 12.30 -15.72
C PRO A 150 19.99 12.22 -17.22
N THR A 151 19.83 13.37 -17.86
CA THR A 151 19.77 13.48 -19.32
C THR A 151 21.15 13.25 -19.89
N HIS A 152 21.54 11.99 -20.06
CA HIS A 152 22.63 11.62 -20.95
C HIS A 152 22.14 10.50 -21.88
N LEU A 153 21.42 10.91 -22.94
CA LEU A 153 21.42 10.20 -24.20
C LEU A 153 22.79 10.50 -24.84
N HIS A 154 23.66 9.51 -24.88
CA HIS A 154 24.83 9.49 -25.75
C HIS A 154 24.55 8.51 -26.90
#